data_AF-A0A1V9Y9P0-F1
#
_entry.id   AF-A0A1V9Y9P0-F1
#
_cell.length_a   1.000
_cell.length_b   1.000
_cell.length_c   1.000
_cell.angle_alpha   90.00
_cell.angle_beta   90.00
_cell.angle_gamma   90.00
#
_symmetry.space_group_name_H-M   'P 1'
#
loop_
_entity.id
_entity.type
_entity.pdbx_description
1 polymer ?
#
loop_
_entity_poly.entity_id
_entity_poly.type
_entity_poly.pdbx_seq_one_letter_code
_entity_poly.pdbx_strand_id
1 'polypeptide(L)'
;MKRCVVGVVVLAFATSTTGVSPLHAMAATCSPSVKCPNLPCHTFIACIDCKCHYKQLPAGDLCTGCSNGGGCDDDAKDSCDEHGRCIDKFKAKDTQCFGGACYEDAKCDGVSGVCHSVKPARAGKPCTGKSNSGDCDAPDTCDGNGKCKDNFLSGTVCAAAGSCHNLARCDGKSSKCPDRTPARAGTACTGKSNG
;
A
#
# COMPACT_ATOMS: atom_id res chain seq x y z
N MET A 1 1.12 -13.67 -17.48
CA MET A 1 1.51 -14.39 -16.24
C MET A 1 2.84 -13.83 -15.76
N LYS A 2 2.84 -12.92 -14.78
CA LYS A 2 4.09 -12.49 -14.14
C LYS A 2 4.57 -13.67 -13.31
N ARG A 3 5.53 -14.44 -13.83
CA ARG A 3 6.21 -15.46 -13.03
C ARG A 3 7.04 -14.72 -11.98
N CYS A 4 6.73 -14.92 -10.71
CA CYS A 4 7.64 -14.57 -9.62
C CYS A 4 8.91 -15.40 -9.85
N VAL A 5 9.94 -14.81 -10.46
CA VAL A 5 11.26 -15.42 -10.57
C VAL A 5 11.87 -15.35 -9.17
N VAL A 6 11.55 -16.35 -8.35
CA VAL A 6 12.40 -16.68 -7.21
C VAL A 6 13.71 -17.12 -7.84
N GLY A 7 14.73 -16.26 -7.74
CA GLY A 7 16.07 -16.57 -8.24
C GLY A 7 16.49 -17.91 -7.66
N VAL A 8 16.57 -18.92 -8.52
CA VAL A 8 17.08 -20.24 -8.17
C VAL A 8 18.54 -20.03 -7.78
N VAL A 9 18.81 -20.01 -6.47
CA VAL A 9 20.17 -20.09 -5.96
C VAL A 9 20.62 -21.52 -6.22
N VAL A 10 21.33 -21.71 -7.33
CA VAL A 10 21.96 -22.97 -7.70
C VAL A 10 22.98 -23.31 -6.61
N LEU A 11 22.72 -24.36 -5.82
CA LEU A 11 23.72 -24.95 -4.93
C LEU A 11 24.81 -25.60 -5.79
N ALA A 12 25.95 -24.94 -5.90
CA ALA A 12 27.16 -25.55 -6.45
C ALA A 12 27.77 -26.47 -5.37
N PHE A 13 27.76 -27.79 -5.63
CA PHE A 13 28.55 -28.75 -4.88
C PHE A 13 30.00 -28.71 -5.39
N ALA A 14 30.93 -28.21 -4.58
CA ALA A 14 32.36 -28.30 -4.86
C ALA A 14 32.96 -29.48 -4.08
N THR A 15 33.47 -30.48 -4.81
CA THR A 15 34.16 -31.65 -4.28
C THR A 15 35.56 -31.29 -3.76
N SER A 16 35.91 -31.92 -2.64
CA SER A 16 37.15 -31.79 -1.88
C SER A 16 38.39 -32.29 -2.62
N THR A 17 39.51 -31.55 -2.53
CA THR A 17 40.86 -32.12 -2.49
C THR A 17 41.75 -31.36 -1.51
N THR A 18 42.64 -32.13 -0.89
CA THR A 18 43.52 -31.92 0.27
C THR A 18 44.47 -30.72 0.25
N GLY A 19 44.74 -30.14 1.42
CA GLY A 19 45.92 -29.29 1.67
C GLY A 19 45.86 -28.55 3.01
N VAL A 20 46.61 -29.00 4.02
CA VAL A 20 46.74 -28.34 5.34
C VAL A 20 47.81 -27.25 5.29
N SER A 21 47.47 -26.05 5.77
CA SER A 21 48.42 -25.01 6.21
C SER A 21 47.77 -24.19 7.32
N PRO A 22 48.43 -23.96 8.47
CA PRO A 22 47.86 -23.22 9.59
C PRO A 22 48.19 -21.74 9.42
N LEU A 23 47.49 -21.05 8.51
CA LEU A 23 47.38 -19.60 8.60
C LEU A 23 46.01 -19.29 9.15
N HIS A 24 46.00 -18.69 10.34
CA HIS A 24 44.93 -17.91 10.94
C HIS A 24 43.60 -18.11 10.24
N ALA A 25 42.77 -19.01 10.77
CA ALA A 25 41.35 -18.98 10.53
C ALA A 25 40.91 -17.56 10.91
N MET A 26 40.81 -16.69 9.90
CA MET A 26 39.87 -15.60 9.90
C MET A 26 38.55 -16.31 10.08
N ALA A 27 38.16 -16.57 11.33
CA ALA A 27 36.80 -16.90 11.68
C ALA A 27 36.00 -15.85 10.92
N ALA A 28 35.30 -16.29 9.87
CA ALA A 28 34.50 -15.40 9.07
C ALA A 28 33.53 -14.78 10.06
N THR A 29 33.86 -13.56 10.50
CA THR A 29 33.10 -12.81 11.47
C THR A 29 31.83 -12.44 10.74
N CYS A 30 30.83 -13.31 10.84
CA CYS A 30 29.53 -13.05 10.28
C CYS A 30 28.95 -11.87 11.04
N SER A 31 28.87 -10.75 10.32
CA SER A 31 28.14 -9.59 10.79
C SER A 31 26.68 -9.99 11.00
N PRO A 32 26.00 -9.53 12.08
CA PRO A 32 24.56 -9.73 12.33
C PRO A 32 23.64 -9.05 11.29
N SER A 33 24.17 -8.75 10.09
CA SER A 33 23.56 -7.95 9.03
C SER A 33 22.97 -8.80 7.90
N VAL A 34 23.08 -10.13 7.94
CA VAL A 34 22.44 -11.00 6.95
C VAL A 34 20.93 -10.97 7.15
N LYS A 35 20.25 -10.15 6.34
CA LYS A 35 18.79 -10.14 6.26
C LYS A 35 18.34 -11.38 5.50
N CYS A 36 18.07 -12.45 6.24
CA CYS A 36 17.48 -13.66 5.67
C CYS A 36 16.10 -13.34 5.08
N PRO A 37 15.84 -13.69 3.81
CA PRO A 37 14.53 -13.44 3.22
C PRO A 37 13.47 -14.26 3.97
N ASN A 38 12.26 -13.71 4.03
CA ASN A 38 11.10 -14.50 4.41
C ASN A 38 10.80 -15.46 3.25
N LEU A 39 10.66 -16.75 3.56
CA LEU A 39 10.25 -17.78 2.62
C LEU A 39 8.85 -18.24 3.05
N PRO A 40 7.79 -18.01 2.25
CA PRO A 40 6.41 -18.20 2.70
C PRO A 40 6.05 -19.59 3.23
N CYS A 41 6.75 -20.61 2.75
CA CYS A 41 6.56 -22.02 3.14
C CYS A 41 7.71 -22.58 3.97
N HIS A 42 8.45 -21.71 4.65
CA HIS A 42 9.51 -22.13 5.55
C HIS A 42 9.52 -21.32 6.84
N THR A 43 9.94 -21.96 7.92
CA THR A 43 10.24 -21.31 9.20
C THR A 43 11.73 -21.07 9.29
N PHE A 44 12.12 -19.83 9.62
CA PHE A 44 13.51 -19.50 9.89
C PHE A 44 13.95 -20.17 11.21
N ILE A 45 15.07 -20.88 11.18
CA ILE A 45 15.63 -21.55 12.36
C ILE A 45 16.77 -20.69 12.93
N ALA A 46 17.78 -20.42 12.12
CA ALA A 46 19.00 -19.74 12.55
C ALA A 46 19.81 -19.22 11.35
N CYS A 47 20.75 -18.32 11.64
CA CYS A 47 21.82 -17.94 10.71
C CYS A 47 23.12 -18.55 11.24
N ILE A 48 23.72 -19.48 10.51
CA ILE A 48 24.97 -20.17 10.89
C ILE A 48 25.96 -19.96 9.75
N ASP A 49 27.16 -19.49 10.05
CA ASP A 49 28.20 -19.21 9.05
C ASP A 49 27.72 -18.34 7.87
N CYS A 50 26.95 -17.29 8.17
CA CYS A 50 26.37 -16.34 7.19
C CYS A 50 25.37 -17.00 6.22
N LYS A 51 24.86 -18.18 6.53
CA LYS A 51 23.83 -18.89 5.76
C LYS A 51 22.54 -18.95 6.55
N CYS A 52 21.43 -18.71 5.86
CA CYS A 52 20.10 -18.80 6.44
C CYS A 52 19.64 -20.26 6.45
N HIS A 53 19.33 -20.78 7.63
CA HIS A 53 18.79 -22.11 7.81
C HIS A 53 17.28 -22.05 8.02
N TYR A 54 16.58 -22.90 7.29
CA TYR A 54 15.14 -22.94 7.24
C TYR A 54 14.63 -24.36 7.43
N LYS A 55 13.43 -24.49 7.99
CA LYS A 55 12.65 -25.73 7.99
C LYS A 55 11.44 -25.54 7.08
N GLN A 56 11.27 -26.41 6.09
CA GLN A 56 10.10 -26.40 5.22
C GLN A 56 8.83 -26.70 6.04
N LEU A 57 7.76 -25.98 5.74
CA LEU A 57 6.42 -26.28 6.25
C LEU A 57 5.82 -27.48 5.49
N PRO A 58 4.97 -28.28 6.15
CA PRO A 58 4.17 -29.31 5.49
C PRO A 58 3.37 -28.80 4.28
N ALA A 59 3.14 -29.68 3.31
CA ALA A 59 2.22 -29.40 2.22
C ALA A 59 0.79 -29.21 2.77
N GLY A 60 0.08 -28.20 2.26
CA GLY A 60 -1.24 -27.81 2.73
C GLY A 60 -1.23 -26.74 3.84
N ASP A 61 -0.09 -26.45 4.46
CA ASP A 61 0.02 -25.32 5.39
C ASP A 61 -0.27 -23.99 4.69
N LEU A 62 -0.92 -23.07 5.39
CA LEU A 62 -1.21 -21.73 4.88
C LEU A 62 0.07 -20.94 4.65
N CYS A 63 0.10 -20.19 3.56
CA CYS A 63 1.22 -19.33 3.22
C CYS A 63 0.72 -17.99 2.67
N THR A 64 1.62 -17.00 2.60
CA THR A 64 1.34 -15.72 1.96
C THR A 64 1.89 -15.73 0.54
N GLY A 65 0.97 -15.74 -0.43
CA GLY A 65 1.25 -15.80 -1.86
C GLY A 65 1.79 -14.52 -2.51
N CYS A 66 2.09 -14.59 -3.81
CA CYS A 66 2.51 -13.43 -4.59
C CYS A 66 1.35 -12.46 -4.87
N SER A 67 0.10 -12.95 -4.83
CA SER A 67 -1.12 -12.18 -5.06
C SER A 67 -1.79 -11.65 -3.80
N ASN A 68 -1.23 -11.93 -2.62
CA ASN A 68 -1.91 -11.72 -1.34
C ASN A 68 -2.44 -10.28 -1.17
N GLY A 69 -3.72 -10.17 -0.83
CA GLY A 69 -4.47 -8.91 -0.75
C GLY A 69 -5.01 -8.41 -2.09
N GLY A 70 -4.84 -9.18 -3.17
CA GLY A 70 -5.43 -8.91 -4.47
C GLY A 70 -6.95 -9.06 -4.45
N GLY A 71 -7.66 -8.22 -5.21
CA GLY A 71 -9.13 -8.22 -5.22
C GLY A 71 -9.77 -9.57 -5.64
N CYS A 72 -9.03 -10.40 -6.38
CA CYS A 72 -9.43 -11.74 -6.81
C CYS A 72 -8.65 -12.87 -6.13
N ASP A 73 -7.82 -12.55 -5.14
CA ASP A 73 -7.03 -13.54 -4.42
C ASP A 73 -7.84 -14.22 -3.31
N ASP A 74 -7.61 -15.50 -3.09
CA ASP A 74 -8.22 -16.26 -2.00
C ASP A 74 -7.15 -16.54 -0.93
N ASP A 75 -6.69 -15.45 -0.28
CA ASP A 75 -5.60 -15.43 0.71
C ASP A 75 -5.74 -16.54 1.77
N ALA A 76 -6.97 -16.86 2.15
CA ALA A 76 -7.29 -17.86 3.16
C ALA A 76 -7.03 -19.31 2.71
N LYS A 77 -6.72 -19.52 1.42
CA LYS A 77 -6.51 -20.85 0.82
C LYS A 77 -5.15 -21.00 0.16
N ASP A 78 -4.34 -19.95 0.09
CA ASP A 78 -2.94 -20.05 -0.30
C ASP A 78 -2.25 -21.14 0.52
N SER A 79 -1.60 -22.07 -0.17
CA SER A 79 -1.13 -23.31 0.47
C SER A 79 0.23 -23.75 -0.02
N CYS A 80 1.06 -24.27 0.87
CA CYS A 80 2.35 -24.84 0.54
C CYS A 80 2.24 -26.14 -0.27
N ASP A 81 3.08 -26.31 -1.28
CA ASP A 81 3.27 -27.59 -1.96
C ASP A 81 4.37 -28.44 -1.30
N GLU A 82 4.55 -29.67 -1.78
CA GLU A 82 5.55 -30.62 -1.26
C GLU A 82 7.00 -30.13 -1.44
N HIS A 83 7.24 -29.13 -2.30
CA HIS A 83 8.55 -28.57 -2.60
C HIS A 83 8.82 -27.26 -1.85
N GLY A 84 7.95 -26.87 -0.92
CA GLY A 84 8.11 -25.64 -0.14
C GLY A 84 7.83 -24.37 -0.95
N ARG A 85 7.03 -24.45 -2.02
CA ARG A 85 6.53 -23.29 -2.76
C ARG A 85 5.12 -22.95 -2.28
N CYS A 86 4.82 -21.67 -2.16
CA CYS A 86 3.46 -21.21 -1.91
C CYS A 86 2.67 -21.25 -3.22
N ILE A 87 1.49 -21.88 -3.19
CA ILE A 87 0.57 -21.95 -4.32
C ILE A 87 -0.58 -21.00 -4.05
N ASP A 88 -0.61 -19.90 -4.79
CA ASP A 88 -1.69 -18.92 -4.77
C ASP A 88 -3.01 -19.61 -5.16
N LYS A 89 -4.07 -19.35 -4.38
CA LYS A 89 -5.43 -19.72 -4.71
C LYS A 89 -6.22 -18.47 -5.07
N PHE A 90 -7.09 -18.61 -6.05
CA PHE A 90 -7.87 -17.49 -6.56
C PHE A 90 -9.35 -17.70 -6.30
N LYS A 91 -10.08 -16.60 -6.15
CA LYS A 91 -11.53 -16.61 -6.11
C LYS A 91 -12.06 -17.21 -7.42
N ALA A 92 -13.22 -17.86 -7.34
CA ALA A 92 -13.83 -18.50 -8.50
C ALA A 92 -14.07 -17.50 -9.65
N LYS A 93 -14.07 -18.00 -10.88
CA LYS A 93 -14.46 -17.23 -12.05
C LYS A 93 -15.84 -16.58 -11.83
N ASP A 94 -16.02 -15.38 -12.37
CA ASP A 94 -17.24 -14.58 -12.28
C ASP A 94 -17.55 -14.00 -10.90
N THR A 95 -16.71 -14.26 -9.88
CA THR A 95 -16.76 -13.55 -8.59
C THR A 95 -16.53 -12.05 -8.82
N GLN A 96 -17.45 -11.21 -8.33
CA GLN A 96 -17.30 -9.76 -8.42
C GLN A 96 -16.10 -9.29 -7.59
N CYS A 97 -15.29 -8.42 -8.18
CA CYS A 97 -14.15 -7.82 -7.52
C CYS A 97 -14.21 -6.29 -7.67
N PHE A 98 -13.76 -5.60 -6.63
CA PHE A 98 -13.73 -4.15 -6.59
C PHE A 98 -12.59 -3.62 -7.46
N GLY A 99 -12.91 -2.86 -8.51
CA GLY A 99 -11.91 -2.29 -9.42
C GLY A 99 -11.12 -1.12 -8.82
N GLY A 100 -11.58 -0.58 -7.69
CA GLY A 100 -11.07 0.65 -7.10
C GLY A 100 -12.12 1.76 -7.15
N ALA A 101 -11.90 2.85 -6.39
CA ALA A 101 -12.91 3.90 -6.22
C ALA A 101 -13.39 4.52 -7.54
N CYS A 102 -12.48 4.68 -8.51
CA CYS A 102 -12.75 5.28 -9.82
C CYS A 102 -12.55 4.34 -11.01
N TYR A 103 -12.67 3.05 -10.76
CA TYR A 103 -12.77 2.03 -11.81
C TYR A 103 -14.09 1.30 -11.63
N GLU A 104 -14.61 0.76 -12.72
CA GLU A 104 -15.79 -0.09 -12.63
C GLU A 104 -15.45 -1.38 -11.88
N ASP A 105 -16.44 -2.01 -11.24
CA ASP A 105 -16.23 -3.35 -10.73
C ASP A 105 -16.01 -4.34 -11.88
N ALA A 106 -15.20 -5.36 -11.63
CA ALA A 106 -14.92 -6.41 -12.59
C ALA A 106 -15.26 -7.78 -12.01
N LYS A 107 -14.95 -8.81 -12.78
CA LYS A 107 -15.10 -10.20 -12.37
C LYS A 107 -13.76 -10.90 -12.41
N CYS A 108 -13.54 -11.77 -11.44
CA CYS A 108 -12.36 -12.62 -11.40
C CYS A 108 -12.36 -13.61 -12.57
N ASP A 109 -11.17 -13.90 -13.07
CA ASP A 109 -10.95 -14.87 -14.15
C ASP A 109 -10.84 -16.32 -13.63
N GLY A 110 -10.66 -16.50 -12.31
CA GLY A 110 -10.45 -17.79 -11.66
C GLY A 110 -9.00 -18.29 -11.68
N VAL A 111 -8.07 -17.52 -12.23
CA VAL A 111 -6.66 -17.94 -12.44
C VAL A 111 -5.64 -16.86 -12.03
N SER A 112 -6.08 -15.71 -11.55
CA SER A 112 -5.21 -14.66 -10.99
C SER A 112 -5.86 -13.91 -9.83
N GLY A 113 -5.03 -13.45 -8.88
CA GLY A 113 -5.48 -12.65 -7.74
C GLY A 113 -5.76 -11.18 -8.08
N VAL A 114 -5.50 -10.76 -9.33
CA VAL A 114 -5.70 -9.39 -9.79
C VAL A 114 -7.16 -9.16 -10.20
N CYS A 115 -7.77 -8.10 -9.70
CA CYS A 115 -9.03 -7.61 -10.25
C CYS A 115 -8.78 -6.80 -11.52
N HIS A 116 -8.99 -7.38 -12.69
CA HIS A 116 -8.66 -6.78 -14.01
C HIS A 116 -9.62 -5.69 -14.47
N SER A 117 -10.07 -4.81 -13.59
CA SER A 117 -10.85 -3.65 -14.05
C SER A 117 -9.93 -2.66 -14.75
N VAL A 118 -10.03 -2.61 -16.07
CA VAL A 118 -9.30 -1.64 -16.90
C VAL A 118 -10.18 -0.47 -17.35
N LYS A 119 -11.47 -0.47 -16.99
CA LYS A 119 -12.41 0.55 -17.42
C LYS A 119 -12.57 1.60 -16.32
N PRO A 120 -12.14 2.85 -16.56
CA PRO A 120 -12.45 3.96 -15.68
C PRO A 120 -13.95 4.08 -15.43
N ALA A 121 -14.29 4.40 -14.19
CA ALA A 121 -15.66 4.73 -13.87
C ALA A 121 -16.06 6.06 -14.51
N ARG A 122 -17.37 6.24 -14.74
CA ARG A 122 -17.89 7.49 -15.31
C ARG A 122 -17.49 8.72 -14.48
N ALA A 123 -17.29 9.84 -15.16
CA ALA A 123 -17.10 11.13 -14.49
C ALA A 123 -18.30 11.43 -13.58
N GLY A 124 -18.03 11.99 -12.39
CA GLY A 124 -19.07 12.28 -11.39
C GLY A 124 -19.44 11.12 -10.47
N LYS A 125 -18.93 9.89 -10.67
CA LYS A 125 -19.09 8.81 -9.68
C LYS A 125 -18.44 9.25 -8.35
N PRO A 126 -19.12 9.10 -7.20
CA PRO A 126 -18.54 9.43 -5.90
C PRO A 126 -17.27 8.61 -5.64
N CYS A 127 -16.28 9.27 -5.05
CA CYS A 127 -15.05 8.65 -4.55
C CYS A 127 -14.58 9.36 -3.27
N THR A 128 -13.47 8.90 -2.71
CA THR A 128 -12.82 9.57 -1.57
C THR A 128 -11.42 9.96 -1.98
N GLY A 129 -11.18 11.26 -1.99
CA GLY A 129 -9.96 11.90 -2.41
C GLY A 129 -8.94 11.98 -1.28
N LYS A 130 -7.94 12.85 -1.45
CA LYS A 130 -6.84 13.02 -0.49
C LYS A 130 -7.12 14.13 0.53
N SER A 131 -7.95 15.11 0.16
CA SER A 131 -8.12 16.36 0.89
C SER A 131 -9.53 16.46 1.45
N ASN A 132 -9.81 15.72 2.53
CA ASN A 132 -11.18 15.55 3.02
C ASN A 132 -11.38 16.18 4.41
N SER A 133 -12.63 16.25 4.86
CA SER A 133 -13.05 16.59 6.22
C SER A 133 -12.72 18.01 6.71
N GLY A 134 -12.38 18.93 5.81
CA GLY A 134 -12.24 20.35 6.15
C GLY A 134 -13.53 21.14 5.92
N ASP A 135 -13.65 22.33 6.51
CA ASP A 135 -14.87 23.17 6.41
C ASP A 135 -15.25 23.57 4.97
N CYS A 136 -14.30 23.47 4.04
CA CYS A 136 -14.45 23.76 2.62
C CYS A 136 -14.41 22.52 1.73
N ASP A 137 -14.43 21.33 2.32
CA ASP A 137 -14.48 20.06 1.61
C ASP A 137 -15.82 19.91 0.87
N ALA A 138 -15.77 19.41 -0.36
CA ALA A 138 -16.96 19.08 -1.15
C ALA A 138 -16.86 17.63 -1.64
N PRO A 139 -17.98 16.94 -1.92
CA PRO A 139 -17.94 15.54 -2.33
C PRO A 139 -17.04 15.30 -3.55
N ASP A 140 -16.08 14.40 -3.39
CA ASP A 140 -15.14 14.05 -4.45
C ASP A 140 -15.79 13.21 -5.53
N THR A 141 -15.28 13.36 -6.75
CA THR A 141 -15.83 12.68 -7.91
C THR A 141 -14.74 12.15 -8.81
N CYS A 142 -15.00 11.02 -9.45
CA CYS A 142 -14.13 10.49 -10.48
C CYS A 142 -14.09 11.42 -11.70
N ASP A 143 -12.93 11.51 -12.34
CA ASP A 143 -12.70 12.35 -13.53
C ASP A 143 -13.06 11.67 -14.86
N GLY A 144 -13.49 10.41 -14.83
CA GLY A 144 -13.73 9.60 -16.03
C GLY A 144 -12.49 8.87 -16.58
N ASN A 145 -11.32 9.07 -15.97
CA ASN A 145 -10.03 8.53 -16.41
C ASN A 145 -9.30 7.75 -15.30
N GLY A 146 -10.05 7.26 -14.30
CA GLY A 146 -9.52 6.41 -13.25
C GLY A 146 -8.93 7.19 -12.06
N LYS A 147 -9.10 8.52 -12.01
CA LYS A 147 -8.64 9.33 -10.89
C LYS A 147 -9.81 9.88 -10.09
N CYS A 148 -9.67 9.84 -8.77
CA CYS A 148 -10.55 10.59 -7.88
C CYS A 148 -10.06 12.04 -7.82
N LYS A 149 -10.94 12.98 -8.11
CA LYS A 149 -10.65 14.41 -8.06
C LYS A 149 -11.22 14.99 -6.78
N ASP A 150 -10.34 15.63 -6.00
CA ASP A 150 -10.73 16.42 -4.83
C ASP A 150 -11.61 17.60 -5.29
N ASN A 151 -12.77 17.78 -4.68
CA ASN A 151 -13.63 18.93 -4.94
C ASN A 151 -13.72 19.83 -3.70
N PHE A 152 -13.83 21.14 -3.92
CA PHE A 152 -13.87 22.12 -2.85
C PHE A 152 -15.01 23.11 -3.04
N LEU A 153 -15.63 23.52 -1.93
CA LEU A 153 -16.63 24.57 -1.92
C LEU A 153 -16.01 25.89 -2.36
N SER A 154 -16.80 26.75 -3.01
CA SER A 154 -16.36 28.09 -3.41
C SER A 154 -17.40 29.12 -2.99
N GLY A 155 -16.98 30.20 -2.33
CA GLY A 155 -17.85 31.27 -1.84
C GLY A 155 -18.62 30.95 -0.55
N THR A 156 -18.68 29.67 -0.13
CA THR A 156 -19.26 29.27 1.15
C THR A 156 -18.51 29.90 2.30
N VAL A 157 -19.23 30.54 3.24
CA VAL A 157 -18.63 31.07 4.47
C VAL A 157 -18.25 29.90 5.36
N CYS A 158 -16.96 29.78 5.67
CA CYS A 158 -16.41 28.68 6.47
C CYS A 158 -15.88 29.14 7.83
N ALA A 159 -15.65 30.44 8.02
CA ALA A 159 -15.42 31.02 9.34
C ALA A 159 -16.15 32.36 9.44
N ALA A 160 -16.92 32.52 10.53
CA ALA A 160 -17.61 33.78 10.82
C ALA A 160 -16.63 34.94 11.02
N ALA A 161 -17.11 36.16 10.78
CA ALA A 161 -16.34 37.37 11.04
C ALA A 161 -15.97 37.45 12.53
N GLY A 162 -14.76 37.93 12.80
CA GLY A 162 -14.30 38.28 14.14
C GLY A 162 -14.36 39.79 14.37
N SER A 163 -14.11 40.24 15.60
CA SER A 163 -14.16 41.66 15.92
C SER A 163 -13.19 42.54 15.12
N CYS A 164 -12.08 41.96 14.65
CA CYS A 164 -11.05 42.61 13.83
C CYS A 164 -10.78 41.91 12.49
N HIS A 165 -11.61 40.93 12.13
CA HIS A 165 -11.36 40.09 10.98
C HIS A 165 -12.62 39.92 10.15
N ASN A 166 -12.50 40.01 8.84
CA ASN A 166 -13.60 39.66 7.94
C ASN A 166 -13.91 38.16 8.09
N LEU A 167 -15.12 37.76 7.68
CA LEU A 167 -15.44 36.35 7.52
C LEU A 167 -14.50 35.71 6.47
N ALA A 168 -14.22 34.42 6.60
CA ALA A 168 -13.49 33.66 5.60
C ALA A 168 -14.47 32.85 4.74
N ARG A 169 -14.16 32.76 3.44
CA ARG A 169 -14.90 31.96 2.46
C ARG A 169 -13.99 30.95 1.80
N CYS A 170 -14.56 29.80 1.46
CA CYS A 170 -13.88 28.79 0.67
C CYS A 170 -13.49 29.36 -0.70
N ASP A 171 -12.26 29.09 -1.12
CA ASP A 171 -11.66 29.62 -2.35
C ASP A 171 -11.82 28.67 -3.55
N GLY A 172 -12.38 27.47 -3.34
CA GLY A 172 -12.51 26.43 -4.35
C GLY A 172 -11.23 25.65 -4.63
N LYS A 173 -10.20 25.76 -3.78
CA LYS A 173 -8.87 25.14 -4.02
C LYS A 173 -8.37 24.24 -2.89
N SER A 174 -8.96 24.34 -1.70
CA SER A 174 -8.55 23.59 -0.51
C SER A 174 -9.76 23.19 0.33
N SER A 175 -9.69 22.04 0.99
CA SER A 175 -10.71 21.60 1.95
C SER A 175 -10.65 22.40 3.25
N LYS A 176 -9.50 23.00 3.58
CA LYS A 176 -9.35 23.87 4.74
C LYS A 176 -9.94 25.25 4.46
N CYS A 177 -10.66 25.80 5.43
CA CYS A 177 -11.03 27.21 5.41
C CYS A 177 -9.76 28.08 5.43
N PRO A 178 -9.63 29.08 4.53
CA PRO A 178 -8.50 29.99 4.56
C PRO A 178 -8.54 30.86 5.83
N ASP A 179 -7.37 31.39 6.20
CA ASP A 179 -7.28 32.34 7.30
C ASP A 179 -8.14 33.58 7.05
N ARG A 180 -8.74 34.09 8.12
CA ARG A 180 -9.51 35.34 8.03
C ARG A 180 -8.59 36.51 7.73
N THR A 181 -8.98 37.34 6.78
CA THR A 181 -8.29 38.61 6.49
C THR A 181 -8.63 39.67 7.54
N PRO A 182 -7.70 40.59 7.88
CA PRO A 182 -8.01 41.75 8.72
C PRO A 182 -9.17 42.58 8.17
N ALA A 183 -9.98 43.15 9.07
CA ALA A 183 -10.95 44.17 8.71
C ALA A 183 -10.24 45.41 8.12
N ARG A 184 -10.99 46.24 7.38
CA ARG A 184 -10.45 47.47 6.78
C ARG A 184 -9.86 48.39 7.86
N ALA A 185 -8.74 49.03 7.59
CA ALA A 185 -8.15 50.01 8.49
C ALA A 185 -9.17 51.08 8.91
N GLY A 186 -9.22 51.40 10.20
CA GLY A 186 -10.21 52.31 10.79
C GLY A 186 -11.54 51.64 11.19
N THR A 187 -11.74 50.35 10.90
CA THR A 187 -12.86 49.60 11.48
C THR A 187 -12.66 49.49 12.99
N ALA A 188 -13.60 50.00 13.77
CA ALA A 188 -13.55 49.85 15.22
C ALA A 188 -13.69 48.37 15.58
N CYS A 189 -12.66 47.80 16.20
CA CYS A 189 -12.70 46.43 16.68
C CYS A 189 -12.98 46.39 18.18
N THR A 190 -13.71 45.37 18.61
CA THR A 190 -13.85 45.03 20.04
C THR A 190 -12.86 43.93 20.39
N GLY A 191 -11.74 44.28 21.01
CA GLY A 191 -10.74 43.33 21.49
C GLY A 191 -9.78 43.99 22.47
N LYS A 192 -9.33 43.27 23.50
CA LYS A 192 -8.26 43.76 24.38
C LYS A 192 -6.95 43.76 23.59
N SER A 193 -6.25 44.90 23.54
CA SER A 193 -4.87 44.92 23.05
C SER A 193 -4.02 44.08 24.00
N ASN A 194 -3.40 43.01 23.51
CA ASN A 194 -2.25 42.44 24.19
C ASN A 194 -1.06 43.32 23.80
N GLY A 195 -0.82 44.36 24.59
CA GLY A 195 0.41 45.15 24.57
C GLY A 195 1.58 44.35 25.10
#